data_AF-A0A7V3D6E1-F1
#
_entry.id   AF-A0A7V3D6E1-F1
#
_cell.length_a   1.000
_cell.length_b   1.000
_cell.length_c   1.000
_cell.angle_alpha   90.00
_cell.angle_beta   90.00
_cell.angle_gamma   90.00
#
_symmetry.space_group_name_H-M   'P 1'
#
loop_
_entity.id
_entity.type
_entity.pdbx_description
1 polymer ?
#
loop_
_entity_poly.entity_id
_entity_poly.type
_entity_poly.pdbx_seq_one_letter_code
_entity_poly.pdbx_strand_id
1 'polypeptide(L)'
;MKFLAILRDSLREAVDAKIFYVMLVLSGLLTLFAFSISFEPRPARETLEWMTQMTLSDMPKMAGPPGISNIEAAFRGWLRGPQMAQLHDVTDLDPQGGHVATRRYRLRIAGLQSPDLMGRGPTVPALTAEQVGERFGKLGNFRMAEATEVKDLGNGQFELTVVPTSAMRMAWHHEVRILFGLLPVVTRRGLPVGYELYFIESNLVIDIGGWVTVLVSVIITAFFMPNMLQKGTIDLLLAKPIHRWTLLVYKYIGGLTFIFLNTTVAIVGIWLALGVRSGIWASSLLLTIPVLTFYFAILYSVSVLFGVLTRSPVASILITCFVWFLLFVVGVTHQFLELERKIELERARAENRQPEEEHWFPRVVRGVHKVLPRTRDLSVLNDLILRRELMTANQVAGTELETVAFDWKESLGVSLAFIAVMLGLACWRFSAKDY
;
A
#
# COMPACT_ATOMS: atom_id res chain seq x y z
N MET A 1 16.96 7.82 34.27
CA MET A 1 17.34 6.41 34.53
C MET A 1 16.18 5.50 34.98
N LYS A 2 15.17 5.98 35.74
CA LYS A 2 14.01 5.15 36.17
C LYS A 2 13.12 4.64 35.01
N PHE A 3 12.94 5.44 33.96
CA PHE A 3 12.16 5.07 32.77
C PHE A 3 12.72 3.85 32.02
N LEU A 4 14.01 3.86 31.70
CA LEU A 4 14.69 2.76 31.01
C LEU A 4 14.62 1.45 31.80
N ALA A 5 14.64 1.52 33.14
CA ALA A 5 14.53 0.33 33.99
C ALA A 5 13.15 -0.33 33.85
N ILE A 6 12.05 0.45 33.88
CA ILE A 6 10.68 -0.06 33.75
C ILE A 6 10.40 -0.58 32.34
N LEU A 7 10.92 0.12 31.33
CA LEU A 7 10.84 -0.32 29.93
C LEU A 7 11.57 -1.64 29.72
N ARG A 8 12.79 -1.76 30.27
CA ARG A 8 13.59 -2.99 30.23
C ARG A 8 12.90 -4.13 30.96
N ASP A 9 12.25 -3.85 32.08
CA ASP A 9 11.51 -4.85 32.87
C ASP A 9 10.31 -5.39 32.08
N SER A 10 9.55 -4.50 31.44
CA SER A 10 8.42 -4.89 30.58
C SER A 10 8.86 -5.67 29.33
N LEU A 11 9.99 -5.28 28.72
CA LEU A 11 10.59 -6.04 27.61
C LEU A 11 11.06 -7.42 28.08
N ARG A 12 11.66 -7.51 29.27
CA ARG A 12 12.13 -8.78 29.83
C ARG A 12 10.96 -9.72 30.13
N GLU A 13 9.88 -9.19 30.70
CA GLU A 13 8.63 -9.94 30.93
C GLU A 13 8.05 -10.50 29.62
N ALA A 14 8.05 -9.72 28.54
CA ALA A 14 7.60 -10.17 27.23
C ALA A 14 8.49 -11.26 26.60
N VAL A 15 9.81 -11.19 26.84
CA VAL A 15 10.77 -12.21 26.43
C VAL A 15 10.60 -13.49 27.25
N ASP A 16 10.46 -13.37 28.57
CA ASP A 16 10.31 -14.49 29.50
C ASP A 16 8.99 -15.25 29.25
N ALA A 17 7.93 -14.55 28.81
CA ALA A 17 6.66 -15.14 28.42
C ALA A 17 6.70 -15.97 27.12
N LYS A 18 7.86 -16.12 26.45
CA LYS A 18 8.07 -16.76 25.14
C LYS A 18 7.34 -16.12 23.96
N ILE A 19 6.47 -15.14 24.23
CA ILE A 19 5.70 -14.38 23.25
C ILE A 19 6.61 -13.72 22.21
N PHE A 20 7.73 -13.14 22.63
CA PHE A 20 8.70 -12.52 21.72
C PHE A 20 9.21 -13.50 20.66
N TYR A 21 9.55 -14.73 21.04
CA TYR A 21 10.02 -15.76 20.10
C TYR A 21 8.93 -16.19 19.14
N VAL A 22 7.68 -16.31 19.60
CA VAL A 22 6.54 -16.64 18.72
C VAL A 22 6.36 -15.57 17.64
N MET A 23 6.43 -14.29 18.01
CA MET A 23 6.32 -13.20 17.03
C MET A 23 7.52 -13.17 16.06
N LEU A 24 8.72 -13.43 16.56
CA LEU A 24 9.92 -13.48 15.72
C LEU A 24 9.84 -14.63 14.72
N VAL A 25 9.34 -15.79 15.14
CA VAL A 25 9.08 -16.94 14.24
C VAL A 25 8.02 -16.58 13.20
N LEU A 26 6.90 -15.96 13.61
CA LEU A 26 5.85 -15.54 12.67
C LEU A 26 6.38 -14.53 11.64
N SER A 27 7.12 -13.52 12.09
CA SER A 27 7.80 -12.54 11.24
C SER A 27 8.82 -13.21 10.30
N GLY A 28 9.56 -14.21 10.80
CA GLY A 28 10.47 -15.03 10.01
C GLY A 28 9.76 -15.87 8.94
N LEU A 29 8.60 -16.47 9.26
CA LEU A 29 7.78 -17.20 8.31
C LEU A 29 7.21 -16.30 7.22
N LEU A 30 6.74 -15.10 7.57
CA LEU A 30 6.30 -14.09 6.59
C LEU A 30 7.45 -13.65 5.68
N THR A 31 8.63 -13.41 6.25
CA THR A 31 9.84 -13.08 5.49
C THR A 31 10.25 -14.21 4.57
N LEU A 32 10.20 -15.46 5.04
CA LEU A 32 10.49 -16.65 4.24
C LEU A 32 9.49 -16.82 3.10
N PHE A 33 8.21 -16.57 3.36
CA PHE A 33 7.17 -16.61 2.34
C PHE A 33 7.43 -15.55 1.25
N ALA A 34 7.71 -14.31 1.64
CA ALA A 34 8.09 -13.24 0.72
C ALA A 34 9.35 -13.61 -0.08
N PHE A 35 10.34 -14.24 0.57
CA PHE A 35 11.55 -14.73 -0.08
C PHE A 35 11.32 -15.90 -1.04
N SER A 36 10.22 -16.63 -0.90
CA SER A 36 9.86 -17.73 -1.81
C SER A 36 9.30 -17.23 -3.15
N ILE A 37 8.93 -15.95 -3.24
CA ILE A 37 8.42 -15.32 -4.44
C ILE A 37 9.59 -15.07 -5.41
N SER A 38 9.46 -15.56 -6.63
CA SER A 38 10.44 -15.38 -7.71
C SER A 38 9.83 -14.58 -8.86
N PHE A 39 10.64 -13.70 -9.43
CA PHE A 39 10.30 -12.85 -10.57
C PHE A 39 11.17 -13.25 -11.74
N GLU A 40 10.60 -13.88 -12.75
CA GLU A 40 11.33 -14.28 -13.97
C GLU A 40 11.03 -13.26 -15.09
N PRO A 41 12.06 -12.60 -15.67
CA PRO A 41 11.84 -11.61 -16.70
C PRO A 41 11.36 -12.28 -17.99
N ARG A 42 10.31 -11.71 -18.59
CA ARG A 42 9.82 -12.16 -19.90
C ARG A 42 10.68 -11.64 -21.06
N PRO A 43 10.55 -12.24 -22.26
CA PRO A 43 11.26 -11.79 -23.45
C PRO A 43 11.01 -10.32 -23.76
N ALA A 44 12.04 -9.64 -24.27
CA ALA A 44 12.00 -8.19 -24.55
C ALA A 44 10.84 -7.77 -25.47
N ARG A 45 10.44 -8.64 -26.41
CA ARG A 45 9.36 -8.38 -27.36
C ARG A 45 8.06 -7.97 -26.68
N GLU A 46 7.61 -8.70 -25.65
CA GLU A 46 6.33 -8.42 -25.00
C GLU A 46 6.32 -7.04 -24.32
N THR A 47 7.40 -6.69 -23.61
CA THR A 47 7.52 -5.39 -22.93
C THR A 47 7.66 -4.24 -23.90
N LEU A 48 8.46 -4.42 -24.95
CA LEU A 48 8.68 -3.38 -25.95
C LEU A 48 7.46 -3.18 -26.83
N GLU A 49 6.68 -4.23 -27.11
CA GLU A 49 5.40 -4.14 -27.81
C GLU A 49 4.38 -3.38 -26.96
N TRP A 50 4.24 -3.75 -25.69
CA TRP A 50 3.39 -3.01 -24.75
C TRP A 50 3.78 -1.53 -24.63
N MET A 51 5.09 -1.23 -24.51
CA MET A 51 5.59 0.14 -24.44
C MET A 51 5.30 0.93 -25.71
N THR A 52 5.53 0.32 -26.88
CA THR A 52 5.24 0.91 -28.18
C THR A 52 3.77 1.32 -28.25
N GLN A 53 2.88 0.41 -27.85
CA GLN A 53 1.46 0.69 -27.80
C GLN A 53 1.15 1.80 -26.79
N MET A 54 1.69 1.76 -25.56
CA MET A 54 1.31 2.70 -24.50
C MET A 54 1.82 4.13 -24.71
N THR A 55 2.93 4.29 -25.43
CA THR A 55 3.61 5.59 -25.59
C THR A 55 3.26 6.27 -26.91
N LEU A 56 2.96 5.49 -27.96
CA LEU A 56 2.68 6.02 -29.29
C LEU A 56 1.21 6.02 -29.67
N SER A 57 0.34 5.27 -28.97
CA SER A 57 -1.11 5.38 -29.16
C SER A 57 -1.70 6.50 -28.31
N ASP A 58 -2.49 7.39 -28.91
CA ASP A 58 -3.23 8.40 -28.17
C ASP A 58 -4.34 7.71 -27.37
N MET A 59 -4.27 7.82 -26.03
CA MET A 59 -5.30 7.23 -25.16
C MET A 59 -6.64 7.96 -25.32
N PRO A 60 -7.75 7.27 -25.62
CA PRO A 60 -9.06 7.80 -25.27
C PRO A 60 -9.14 7.85 -23.73
N LYS A 61 -9.43 9.04 -23.18
CA LYS A 61 -9.64 9.21 -21.73
C LYS A 61 -10.70 8.21 -21.27
N MET A 62 -10.32 7.22 -20.47
CA MET A 62 -11.29 6.26 -19.91
C MET A 62 -12.23 7.02 -18.97
N ALA A 63 -13.53 6.95 -19.24
CA ALA A 63 -14.55 7.52 -18.39
C ALA A 63 -14.80 6.60 -17.18
N GLY A 64 -14.35 7.02 -15.99
CA GLY A 64 -14.78 6.49 -14.69
C GLY A 64 -13.62 6.10 -13.76
N PRO A 65 -13.75 6.32 -12.43
CA PRO A 65 -12.75 5.93 -11.46
C PRO A 65 -12.69 4.40 -11.29
N PRO A 66 -11.57 3.72 -11.59
CA PRO A 66 -11.47 2.28 -11.43
C PRO A 66 -11.04 1.92 -9.99
N GLY A 67 -11.73 0.95 -9.39
CA GLY A 67 -11.21 0.21 -8.24
C GLY A 67 -10.03 -0.69 -8.66
N ILE A 68 -9.26 -1.19 -7.69
CA ILE A 68 -8.02 -1.98 -7.89
C ILE A 68 -8.23 -3.18 -8.85
N SER A 69 -9.40 -3.83 -8.84
CA SER A 69 -9.77 -4.92 -9.76
C SER A 69 -10.10 -4.45 -11.18
N ASN A 70 -10.55 -3.21 -11.35
CA ASN A 70 -10.89 -2.64 -12.65
C ASN A 70 -9.66 -2.16 -13.42
N ILE A 71 -8.55 -1.85 -12.74
CA ILE A 71 -7.29 -1.47 -13.38
C ILE A 71 -6.73 -2.66 -14.17
N GLU A 72 -6.74 -3.86 -13.57
CA GLU A 72 -6.29 -5.08 -14.23
C GLU A 72 -7.20 -5.45 -15.42
N ALA A 73 -8.52 -5.32 -15.26
CA ALA A 73 -9.48 -5.57 -16.33
C ALA A 73 -9.40 -4.52 -17.46
N ALA A 74 -9.19 -3.24 -17.13
CA ALA A 74 -9.00 -2.17 -18.11
C ALA A 74 -7.67 -2.32 -18.86
N PHE A 75 -6.59 -2.67 -18.15
CA PHE A 75 -5.29 -2.95 -18.73
C PHE A 75 -5.33 -4.18 -19.67
N ARG A 76 -5.97 -5.28 -19.24
CA ARG A 76 -6.20 -6.45 -20.10
C ARG A 76 -7.13 -6.17 -21.27
N GLY A 77 -8.17 -5.36 -21.06
CA GLY A 77 -9.10 -4.94 -22.10
C GLY A 77 -8.40 -4.11 -23.18
N TRP A 78 -7.47 -3.25 -22.77
CA TRP A 78 -6.67 -2.43 -23.68
C TRP A 78 -5.56 -3.22 -24.41
N LEU A 79 -4.89 -4.16 -23.74
CA LEU A 79 -4.00 -5.14 -24.39
C LEU A 79 -4.71 -5.94 -25.51
N ARG A 80 -6.05 -6.02 -25.46
CA ARG A 80 -6.90 -6.65 -26.48
C ARG A 80 -7.55 -5.65 -27.46
N GLY A 81 -7.30 -4.35 -27.31
CA GLY A 81 -7.80 -3.30 -28.19
C GLY A 81 -7.07 -3.23 -29.54
N PRO A 82 -7.57 -2.45 -30.51
CA PRO A 82 -6.93 -2.32 -31.82
C PRO A 82 -5.52 -1.73 -31.68
N GLN A 83 -4.51 -2.48 -32.10
CA GLN A 83 -3.11 -2.07 -32.04
C GLN A 83 -2.84 -0.96 -33.06
N MET A 84 -2.71 0.28 -32.59
CA MET A 84 -2.38 1.47 -33.40
C MET A 84 -0.89 1.60 -33.72
N ALA A 85 -0.03 0.76 -33.13
CA ALA A 85 1.40 0.71 -33.43
C ALA A 85 1.86 -0.74 -33.23
N GLN A 86 2.47 -1.33 -34.27
CA GLN A 86 2.89 -2.72 -34.29
C GLN A 86 4.42 -2.80 -34.27
N LEU A 87 4.94 -3.64 -33.38
CA LEU A 87 6.36 -3.94 -33.29
C LEU A 87 6.69 -5.10 -34.24
N HIS A 88 7.40 -4.81 -35.33
CA HIS A 88 7.76 -5.80 -36.35
C HIS A 88 8.99 -6.62 -35.98
N ASP A 89 10.03 -5.96 -35.46
CA ASP A 89 11.30 -6.61 -35.16
C ASP A 89 11.97 -6.01 -33.92
N VAL A 90 12.68 -6.86 -33.18
CA VAL A 90 13.40 -6.54 -31.95
C VAL A 90 14.75 -7.22 -31.97
N THR A 91 15.81 -6.43 -32.17
CA THR A 91 17.19 -6.91 -32.07
C THR A 91 17.81 -6.47 -30.75
N ASP A 92 18.25 -7.42 -29.93
CA ASP A 92 19.07 -7.13 -28.74
C ASP A 92 20.50 -6.76 -29.20
N LEU A 93 20.95 -5.55 -28.88
CA LEU A 93 22.27 -5.06 -29.25
C LEU A 93 23.35 -5.47 -28.24
N ASP A 94 22.96 -5.88 -27.03
CA ASP A 94 23.87 -6.29 -25.96
C ASP A 94 23.45 -7.65 -25.34
N PRO A 95 23.43 -8.76 -26.12
CA PRO A 95 22.89 -10.05 -25.66
C PRO A 95 23.65 -10.69 -24.49
N GLN A 96 24.92 -10.31 -24.29
CA GLN A 96 25.74 -10.73 -23.14
C GLN A 96 25.73 -9.72 -21.97
N GLY A 97 25.04 -8.59 -22.11
CA GLY A 97 24.84 -7.63 -21.03
C GLY A 97 23.99 -8.20 -19.90
N GLY A 98 23.96 -7.54 -18.73
CA GLY A 98 23.29 -8.00 -17.51
C GLY A 98 21.77 -8.22 -17.62
N HIS A 99 20.98 -7.64 -16.72
CA HIS A 99 19.53 -7.83 -16.74
C HIS A 99 18.91 -7.37 -18.08
N VAL A 100 17.91 -8.09 -18.62
CA VAL A 100 17.29 -7.76 -19.93
C VAL A 100 16.78 -6.31 -19.99
N ALA A 101 16.22 -5.81 -18.90
CA ALA A 101 15.78 -4.43 -18.76
C ALA A 101 16.89 -3.36 -18.81
N THR A 102 18.18 -3.74 -18.83
CA THR A 102 19.33 -2.81 -18.92
C THR A 102 20.05 -2.85 -20.27
N ARG A 103 19.60 -3.70 -21.19
CA ARG A 103 20.22 -3.87 -22.50
C ARG A 103 19.65 -2.90 -23.53
N ARG A 104 20.46 -2.55 -24.53
CA ARG A 104 20.01 -1.71 -25.64
C ARG A 104 19.30 -2.55 -26.68
N TYR A 105 18.22 -2.01 -27.24
CA TYR A 105 17.41 -2.70 -28.24
C TYR A 105 17.29 -1.85 -29.51
N ARG A 106 17.33 -2.50 -30.67
CA ARG A 106 16.90 -1.91 -31.94
C ARG A 106 15.52 -2.41 -32.28
N LEU A 107 14.59 -1.48 -32.49
CA LEU A 107 13.19 -1.77 -32.77
C LEU A 107 12.81 -1.30 -34.16
N ARG A 108 11.96 -2.07 -34.82
CA ARG A 108 11.24 -1.65 -36.02
C ARG A 108 9.75 -1.60 -35.71
N ILE A 109 9.18 -0.42 -35.83
CA ILE A 109 7.78 -0.14 -35.49
C ILE A 109 7.07 0.30 -36.78
N ALA A 110 5.83 -0.15 -36.95
CA ALA A 110 4.97 0.21 -38.07
C ALA A 110 3.55 0.51 -37.61
N GLY A 111 2.71 1.05 -38.49
CA GLY A 111 1.28 1.15 -38.26
C GLY A 111 0.82 2.38 -37.49
N LEU A 112 1.67 3.40 -37.32
CA LEU A 112 1.33 4.69 -36.67
C LEU A 112 0.34 5.57 -37.48
N GLN A 113 -0.40 4.95 -38.40
CA GLN A 113 -1.50 5.53 -39.16
C GLN A 113 -2.77 4.80 -38.71
N SER A 114 -3.74 5.52 -38.15
CA SER A 114 -5.04 4.90 -37.84
C SER A 114 -5.68 4.39 -39.14
N PRO A 115 -6.12 3.12 -39.22
CA PRO A 115 -7.07 2.75 -40.26
C PRO A 115 -8.32 3.59 -40.03
N ASP A 116 -8.80 4.25 -41.08
CA ASP A 116 -10.04 5.00 -41.08
C ASP A 116 -11.22 4.05 -40.84
N LEU A 117 -11.48 3.73 -39.57
CA LEU A 117 -12.44 2.69 -39.19
C LEU A 117 -13.89 3.18 -39.27
N MET A 118 -14.16 4.48 -39.44
CA MET A 118 -15.54 5.02 -39.51
C MET A 118 -15.73 6.36 -40.28
N GLY A 119 -14.76 6.87 -41.06
CA GLY A 119 -14.98 8.03 -41.94
C GLY A 119 -15.48 9.31 -41.26
N ARG A 120 -15.31 9.43 -39.93
CA ARG A 120 -15.82 10.53 -39.09
C ARG A 120 -14.81 10.88 -38.00
N GLY A 121 -13.66 11.40 -38.39
CA GLY A 121 -12.71 12.01 -37.48
C GLY A 121 -11.52 12.59 -38.23
N PRO A 122 -10.88 13.67 -37.73
CA PRO A 122 -9.64 14.16 -38.33
C PRO A 122 -8.60 13.05 -38.27
N THR A 123 -8.03 12.71 -39.43
CA THR A 123 -6.83 11.86 -39.54
C THR A 123 -5.77 12.41 -38.60
N VAL A 124 -5.40 11.67 -37.55
CA VAL A 124 -4.30 12.06 -36.68
C VAL A 124 -3.05 12.13 -37.58
N PRO A 125 -2.33 13.25 -37.64
CA PRO A 125 -1.17 13.39 -38.52
C PRO A 125 -0.15 12.30 -38.19
N ALA A 126 0.44 11.70 -39.22
CA ALA A 126 1.50 10.71 -39.05
C ALA A 126 2.61 11.30 -38.17
N LEU A 127 2.94 10.61 -37.08
CA LEU A 127 3.96 11.06 -36.13
C LEU A 127 5.30 11.24 -36.87
N THR A 128 5.95 12.39 -36.68
CA THR A 128 7.29 12.61 -37.23
C THR A 128 8.33 11.80 -36.45
N ALA A 129 9.50 11.52 -37.05
CA ALA A 129 10.60 10.82 -36.36
C ALA A 129 11.01 11.50 -35.04
N GLU A 130 10.95 12.83 -34.98
CA GLU A 130 11.22 13.62 -33.77
C GLU A 130 10.14 13.40 -32.70
N GLN A 131 8.86 13.41 -33.09
CA GLN A 131 7.74 13.12 -32.18
C GLN A 131 7.76 11.67 -31.68
N VAL A 132 8.13 10.71 -32.52
CA VAL A 132 8.33 9.32 -32.11
C VAL A 132 9.48 9.23 -31.09
N GLY A 133 10.61 9.89 -31.35
CA GLY A 133 11.73 9.92 -30.40
C GLY A 133 11.40 10.57 -29.05
N GLU A 134 10.59 11.62 -29.04
CA GLU A 134 10.18 12.32 -27.82
C GLU A 134 9.12 11.55 -27.01
N ARG A 135 8.16 10.94 -27.70
CA ARG A 135 7.06 10.19 -27.07
C ARG A 135 7.49 8.78 -26.64
N PHE A 136 8.33 8.11 -27.42
CA PHE A 136 8.70 6.72 -27.17
C PHE A 136 9.41 6.57 -25.82
N GLY A 137 8.94 5.62 -25.02
CA GLY A 137 9.45 5.37 -23.67
C GLY A 137 9.05 6.43 -22.64
N LYS A 138 8.35 7.51 -23.00
CA LYS A 138 7.85 8.53 -22.07
C LYS A 138 6.38 8.26 -21.72
N LEU A 139 6.10 8.19 -20.43
CA LEU A 139 4.78 7.89 -19.87
C LEU A 139 4.48 8.87 -18.74
N GLY A 140 3.82 9.99 -19.06
CA GLY A 140 3.68 11.12 -18.16
C GLY A 140 5.05 11.67 -17.76
N ASN A 141 5.35 11.68 -16.46
CA ASN A 141 6.65 12.10 -15.92
C ASN A 141 7.71 10.99 -15.89
N PHE A 142 7.32 9.73 -16.16
CA PHE A 142 8.25 8.61 -16.17
C PHE A 142 8.84 8.41 -17.55
N ARG A 143 10.16 8.24 -17.62
CA ARG A 143 10.86 7.88 -18.86
C ARG A 143 11.45 6.50 -18.68
N MET A 144 10.83 5.49 -19.30
CA MET A 144 11.24 4.08 -19.27
C MET A 144 12.44 3.82 -20.18
N ALA A 145 12.50 4.51 -21.31
CA ALA A 145 13.60 4.41 -22.24
C ALA A 145 13.77 5.69 -23.05
N GLU A 146 14.97 5.91 -23.58
CA GLU A 146 15.30 7.00 -24.49
C GLU A 146 15.55 6.44 -25.88
N ALA A 147 14.88 7.02 -26.88
CA ALA A 147 15.17 6.74 -28.28
C ALA A 147 16.26 7.72 -28.77
N THR A 148 17.47 7.22 -29.02
CA THR A 148 18.63 8.05 -29.42
C THR A 148 18.85 8.13 -30.92
N GLU A 149 18.50 7.07 -31.66
CA GLU A 149 18.63 7.03 -33.12
C GLU A 149 17.28 6.65 -33.71
N VAL A 150 16.51 7.62 -34.21
CA VAL A 150 15.24 7.37 -34.90
C VAL A 150 15.43 7.60 -36.39
N LYS A 151 15.28 6.55 -37.19
CA LYS A 151 15.32 6.60 -38.65
C LYS A 151 13.92 6.36 -39.21
N ASP A 152 13.46 7.28 -40.03
CA ASP A 152 12.24 7.10 -40.82
C ASP A 152 12.57 6.21 -42.03
N LEU A 153 11.89 5.08 -42.13
CA LEU A 153 12.04 4.13 -43.25
C LEU A 153 11.01 4.37 -44.36
N GLY A 154 10.12 5.35 -44.19
CA GLY A 154 9.00 5.62 -45.08
C GLY A 154 7.78 4.74 -44.80
N ASN A 155 6.63 5.07 -45.39
CA ASN A 155 5.37 4.32 -45.25
C ASN A 155 4.89 4.12 -43.79
N GLY A 156 5.24 5.05 -42.88
CA GLY A 156 4.88 4.95 -41.46
C GLY A 156 5.65 3.87 -40.68
N GLN A 157 6.82 3.46 -41.20
CA GLN A 157 7.76 2.58 -40.51
C GLN A 157 8.94 3.38 -39.94
N PHE A 158 9.31 3.09 -38.69
CA PHE A 158 10.44 3.72 -38.01
C PHE A 158 11.36 2.66 -37.43
N GLU A 159 12.66 2.87 -37.57
CA GLU A 159 13.68 2.10 -36.87
C GLU A 159 14.24 2.96 -35.75
N LEU A 160 14.22 2.45 -34.52
CA LEU A 160 14.70 3.17 -33.36
C LEU A 160 15.62 2.37 -32.46
N THR A 161 16.73 2.99 -32.05
CA THR A 161 17.64 2.46 -31.03
C THR A 161 17.20 2.97 -29.66
N VAL A 162 16.90 2.03 -28.76
CA VAL A 162 16.35 2.25 -27.43
C VAL A 162 17.41 2.00 -26.37
N VAL A 163 17.66 3.02 -25.56
CA VAL A 163 18.49 2.94 -24.37
C VAL A 163 17.58 2.92 -23.15
N PRO A 164 17.55 1.83 -22.35
CA PRO A 164 16.69 1.76 -21.18
C PRO A 164 17.20 2.69 -20.07
N THR A 165 16.27 3.26 -19.30
CA THR A 165 16.57 4.00 -18.07
C THR A 165 16.42 3.09 -16.84
N SER A 166 16.68 3.63 -15.63
CA SER A 166 16.41 2.91 -14.38
C SER A 166 14.94 2.49 -14.20
N ALA A 167 14.00 3.25 -14.77
CA ALA A 167 12.57 2.96 -14.71
C ALA A 167 12.16 1.77 -15.61
N MET A 168 12.99 1.40 -16.59
CA MET A 168 12.72 0.24 -17.47
C MET A 168 12.54 -1.05 -16.68
N ARG A 169 13.30 -1.22 -15.59
CA ARG A 169 13.22 -2.43 -14.76
C ARG A 169 11.86 -2.58 -14.09
N MET A 170 11.26 -1.47 -13.65
CA MET A 170 9.94 -1.46 -13.01
C MET A 170 8.82 -1.73 -14.03
N ALA A 171 9.02 -1.29 -15.28
CA ALA A 171 8.09 -1.47 -16.38
C ALA A 171 8.19 -2.85 -17.06
N TRP A 172 9.20 -3.65 -16.73
CA TRP A 172 9.45 -4.90 -17.44
C TRP A 172 8.47 -6.01 -17.05
N HIS A 173 7.90 -6.71 -18.02
CA HIS A 173 6.95 -7.79 -17.75
C HIS A 173 7.66 -9.01 -17.15
N HIS A 174 7.10 -9.55 -16.08
CA HIS A 174 7.64 -10.73 -15.41
C HIS A 174 6.59 -11.81 -15.22
N GLU A 175 7.05 -13.05 -15.06
CA GLU A 175 6.27 -14.14 -14.51
C GLU A 175 6.53 -14.25 -13.01
N VAL A 176 5.47 -14.15 -12.22
CA VAL A 176 5.52 -14.36 -10.78
C VAL A 176 5.29 -15.83 -10.49
N ARG A 177 6.25 -16.45 -9.80
CA ARG A 177 6.13 -17.81 -9.27
C ARG A 177 6.25 -17.77 -7.75
N ILE A 178 5.39 -18.49 -7.06
CA ILE A 178 5.43 -18.62 -5.60
C ILE A 178 5.98 -19.98 -5.18
N LEU A 179 6.32 -20.13 -3.90
CA LEU A 179 6.88 -21.36 -3.33
C LEU A 179 8.14 -21.83 -4.07
N PHE A 180 9.12 -20.93 -4.25
CA PHE A 180 10.39 -21.24 -4.90
C PHE A 180 10.25 -21.71 -6.35
N GLY A 181 9.25 -21.22 -7.08
CA GLY A 181 9.06 -21.54 -8.49
C GLY A 181 8.07 -22.66 -8.78
N LEU A 182 7.50 -23.30 -7.74
CA LEU A 182 6.62 -24.47 -7.88
C LEU A 182 5.24 -24.14 -8.46
N LEU A 183 4.67 -22.99 -8.08
CA LEU A 183 3.33 -22.60 -8.52
C LEU A 183 3.40 -21.31 -9.34
N PRO A 184 3.13 -21.36 -10.65
CA PRO A 184 2.94 -20.15 -11.44
C PRO A 184 1.64 -19.48 -11.01
N VAL A 185 1.65 -18.17 -10.79
CA VAL A 185 0.43 -17.42 -10.51
C VAL A 185 -0.31 -17.21 -11.83
N VAL A 186 -1.08 -18.22 -12.25
CA VAL A 186 -1.72 -18.30 -13.59
C VAL A 186 -2.61 -17.10 -13.91
N THR A 187 -3.25 -16.52 -12.89
CA THR A 187 -4.16 -15.38 -13.05
C THR A 187 -3.44 -14.10 -13.50
N ARG A 188 -2.11 -13.98 -13.31
CA ARG A 188 -1.33 -12.74 -13.48
C ARG A 188 -0.12 -12.90 -14.39
N ARG A 189 -0.36 -13.30 -15.64
CA ARG A 189 0.70 -13.38 -16.65
C ARG A 189 0.87 -12.03 -17.36
N GLY A 190 2.11 -11.56 -17.42
CA GLY A 190 2.48 -10.43 -18.28
C GLY A 190 2.06 -9.08 -17.73
N LEU A 191 2.27 -8.83 -16.44
CA LEU A 191 2.19 -7.49 -15.83
C LEU A 191 3.59 -6.94 -15.51
N PRO A 192 3.79 -5.61 -15.50
CA PRO A 192 5.05 -4.98 -15.11
C PRO A 192 5.44 -5.34 -13.65
N VAL A 193 6.74 -5.48 -13.35
CA VAL A 193 7.22 -5.80 -11.98
C VAL A 193 6.69 -4.82 -10.95
N GLY A 194 6.69 -3.52 -11.27
CA GLY A 194 6.24 -2.51 -10.31
C GLY A 194 4.81 -2.75 -9.85
N TYR A 195 3.93 -3.18 -10.76
CA TYR A 195 2.54 -3.51 -10.44
C TYR A 195 2.42 -4.79 -9.61
N GLU A 196 3.15 -5.84 -9.98
CA GLU A 196 3.16 -7.10 -9.22
C GLU A 196 3.71 -6.90 -7.81
N LEU A 197 4.79 -6.13 -7.69
CA LEU A 197 5.40 -5.82 -6.41
C LEU A 197 4.46 -4.98 -5.55
N TYR A 198 3.82 -3.95 -6.12
CA TYR A 198 2.77 -3.18 -5.43
C TYR A 198 1.61 -4.07 -4.98
N PHE A 199 1.14 -4.97 -5.84
CA PHE A 199 0.06 -5.88 -5.49
C PHE A 199 0.46 -6.77 -4.32
N ILE A 200 1.65 -7.39 -4.40
CA ILE A 200 2.15 -8.28 -3.36
C ILE A 200 2.32 -7.50 -2.06
N GLU A 201 2.98 -6.36 -2.09
CA GLU A 201 3.21 -5.54 -0.90
C GLU A 201 1.89 -5.03 -0.31
N SER A 202 0.96 -4.51 -1.11
CA SER A 202 -0.32 -4.00 -0.62
C SER A 202 -1.18 -5.14 -0.01
N ASN A 203 -1.35 -6.27 -0.72
CA ASN A 203 -2.20 -7.35 -0.21
C ASN A 203 -1.55 -8.13 0.95
N LEU A 204 -0.24 -8.40 0.86
CA LEU A 204 0.46 -9.19 1.88
C LEU A 204 0.77 -8.36 3.12
N VAL A 205 1.16 -7.09 2.98
CA VAL A 205 1.64 -6.26 4.09
C VAL A 205 0.55 -5.34 4.62
N ILE A 206 -0.21 -4.65 3.76
CA ILE A 206 -1.22 -3.67 4.21
C ILE A 206 -2.52 -4.39 4.57
N ASP A 207 -3.04 -5.23 3.67
CA ASP A 207 -4.32 -5.90 3.90
C ASP A 207 -4.17 -7.07 4.86
N ILE A 208 -3.77 -8.25 4.39
CA ILE A 208 -3.76 -9.46 5.21
C ILE A 208 -2.75 -9.33 6.35
N GLY A 209 -1.54 -8.87 6.04
CA GLY A 209 -0.47 -8.68 7.02
C GLY A 209 -0.82 -7.65 8.08
N GLY A 210 -1.45 -6.53 7.72
CA GLY A 210 -1.89 -5.51 8.65
C GLY A 210 -2.92 -6.05 9.64
N TRP A 211 -3.94 -6.76 9.15
CA TRP A 211 -4.99 -7.35 9.98
C TRP A 211 -4.42 -8.40 10.94
N VAL A 212 -3.62 -9.33 10.43
CA VAL A 212 -3.01 -10.40 11.23
C VAL A 212 -2.04 -9.79 12.26
N THR A 213 -1.18 -8.87 11.84
CA THR A 213 -0.20 -8.23 12.74
C THR A 213 -0.90 -7.48 13.86
N VAL A 214 -1.92 -6.69 13.55
CA VAL A 214 -2.69 -5.96 14.54
C VAL A 214 -3.41 -6.91 15.50
N LEU A 215 -4.10 -7.93 15.00
CA LEU A 215 -4.81 -8.91 15.84
C LEU A 215 -3.87 -9.64 16.79
N VAL A 216 -2.76 -10.17 16.27
CA VAL A 216 -1.75 -10.86 17.07
C VAL A 216 -1.16 -9.89 18.11
N SER A 217 -0.88 -8.64 17.71
CA SER A 217 -0.38 -7.61 18.62
C SER A 217 -1.36 -7.30 19.75
N VAL A 218 -2.66 -7.19 19.45
CA VAL A 218 -3.71 -6.95 20.45
C VAL A 218 -3.81 -8.13 21.42
N ILE A 219 -3.85 -9.37 20.91
CA ILE A 219 -3.94 -10.57 21.75
C ILE A 219 -2.76 -10.64 22.72
N ILE A 220 -1.55 -10.41 22.22
CA ILE A 220 -0.33 -10.46 23.00
C ILE A 220 -0.30 -9.38 24.07
N THR A 221 -0.57 -8.14 23.68
CA THR A 221 -0.46 -6.99 24.59
C THR A 221 -1.63 -6.90 25.58
N ALA A 222 -2.76 -7.55 25.31
CA ALA A 222 -3.89 -7.60 26.22
C ALA A 222 -3.59 -8.31 27.54
N PHE A 223 -2.52 -9.12 27.61
CA PHE A 223 -2.07 -9.71 28.87
C PHE A 223 -1.20 -8.77 29.71
N PHE A 224 -0.55 -7.77 29.09
CA PHE A 224 0.41 -6.89 29.77
C PHE A 224 -0.23 -6.02 30.85
N MET A 225 -1.47 -5.55 30.62
CA MET A 225 -2.17 -4.69 31.58
C MET A 225 -2.85 -5.47 32.71
N PRO A 226 -3.69 -6.48 32.45
CA PRO A 226 -4.42 -7.17 33.52
C PRO A 226 -3.51 -8.03 34.40
N ASN A 227 -2.42 -8.61 33.86
CA ASN A 227 -1.45 -9.37 34.67
C ASN A 227 -0.71 -8.46 35.66
N MET A 228 -0.46 -7.20 35.30
CA MET A 228 0.11 -6.19 36.21
C MET A 228 -0.86 -5.81 37.34
N LEU A 229 -2.17 -5.97 37.11
CA LEU A 229 -3.23 -5.68 38.09
C LEU A 229 -3.62 -6.88 38.94
N GLN A 230 -3.01 -8.05 38.74
CA GLN A 230 -3.24 -9.22 39.60
C GLN A 230 -2.65 -8.99 41.00
N LYS A 231 -3.35 -9.51 42.02
CA LYS A 231 -2.96 -9.40 43.44
C LYS A 231 -1.57 -10.01 43.66
N GLY A 232 -0.69 -9.28 44.35
CA GLY A 232 0.71 -9.70 44.64
C GLY A 232 1.77 -8.97 43.80
N THR A 233 1.56 -8.77 42.50
CA THR A 233 2.52 -8.02 41.64
C THR A 233 2.39 -6.51 41.84
N ILE A 234 1.16 -6.02 42.03
CA ILE A 234 0.90 -4.59 42.21
C ILE A 234 1.50 -4.08 43.54
N ASP A 235 1.45 -4.88 44.61
CA ASP A 235 1.99 -4.53 45.94
C ASP A 235 3.52 -4.40 45.92
N LEU A 236 4.19 -5.25 45.13
CA LEU A 236 5.63 -5.19 44.92
C LEU A 236 6.07 -3.95 44.13
N LEU A 237 5.25 -3.53 43.15
CA LEU A 237 5.51 -2.34 42.34
C LEU A 237 5.19 -1.04 43.10
N LEU A 238 4.16 -1.05 43.95
CA LEU A 238 3.76 0.09 44.79
C LEU A 238 4.68 0.32 46.00
N ALA A 239 5.53 -0.65 46.37
CA ALA A 239 6.59 -0.44 47.36
C ALA A 239 7.66 0.58 46.90
N LYS A 240 7.73 0.87 45.59
CA LYS A 240 8.55 1.96 45.05
C LYS A 240 7.70 3.24 44.96
N PRO A 241 8.20 4.41 45.40
CA PRO A 241 7.44 5.65 45.38
C PRO A 241 7.29 6.18 43.94
N ILE A 242 6.37 5.60 43.18
CA ILE A 242 6.04 5.95 41.79
C ILE A 242 4.55 6.24 41.71
N HIS A 243 4.18 7.35 41.08
CA HIS A 243 2.77 7.69 40.88
C HIS A 243 2.07 6.66 39.98
N ARG A 244 0.87 6.24 40.41
CA ARG A 244 0.05 5.20 39.77
C ARG A 244 -0.19 5.46 38.28
N TRP A 245 -0.52 6.70 37.89
CA TRP A 245 -0.72 7.07 36.48
C TRP A 245 0.55 6.90 35.64
N THR A 246 1.73 7.18 36.22
CA THR A 246 3.01 7.08 35.52
C THR A 246 3.35 5.62 35.20
N LEU A 247 3.01 4.69 36.10
CA LEU A 247 3.17 3.24 35.85
C LEU A 247 2.35 2.78 34.64
N LEU A 248 1.09 3.23 34.54
CA LEU A 248 0.22 2.90 33.41
C LEU A 248 0.75 3.45 32.09
N VAL A 249 1.16 4.72 32.07
CA VAL A 249 1.74 5.34 30.86
C VAL A 249 3.03 4.63 30.44
N TYR A 250 3.89 4.25 31.39
CA TYR A 250 5.10 3.51 31.07
C TYR A 250 4.81 2.10 30.54
N LYS A 251 3.80 1.41 31.05
CA LYS A 251 3.38 0.11 30.52
C LYS A 251 2.78 0.24 29.11
N TYR A 252 2.03 1.31 28.87
CA TYR A 252 1.55 1.64 27.54
C TYR A 252 2.70 1.87 26.56
N ILE A 253 3.68 2.71 26.92
CA ILE A 253 4.85 2.95 26.07
C ILE A 253 5.66 1.66 25.87
N GLY A 254 5.80 0.81 26.89
CA GLY A 254 6.49 -0.48 26.78
C GLY A 254 5.83 -1.45 25.81
N GLY A 255 4.50 -1.58 25.86
CA GLY A 255 3.75 -2.35 24.87
C GLY A 255 3.91 -1.79 23.45
N LEU A 256 3.87 -0.47 23.30
CA LEU A 256 4.04 0.20 22.01
C LEU A 256 5.45 -0.01 21.43
N THR A 257 6.50 0.12 22.25
CA THR A 257 7.90 -0.15 21.84
C THR A 257 8.09 -1.62 21.45
N PHE A 258 7.49 -2.56 22.18
CA PHE A 258 7.55 -3.98 21.85
C PHE A 258 6.97 -4.27 20.46
N ILE A 259 5.79 -3.72 20.14
CA ILE A 259 5.16 -3.89 18.83
C ILE A 259 5.93 -3.15 17.73
N PHE A 260 6.46 -1.96 18.01
CA PHE A 260 7.32 -1.22 17.07
C PHE A 260 8.54 -2.05 16.65
N LEU A 261 9.24 -2.68 17.61
CA LEU A 261 10.40 -3.53 17.33
C LEU A 261 10.01 -4.76 16.51
N ASN A 262 8.93 -5.45 16.87
CA ASN A 262 8.49 -6.63 16.11
C ASN A 262 8.06 -6.26 14.67
N THR A 263 7.31 -5.17 14.53
CA THR A 263 6.89 -4.65 13.21
C THR A 263 8.10 -4.27 12.37
N THR A 264 9.13 -3.68 12.98
CA THR A 264 10.39 -3.37 12.29
C THR A 264 11.04 -4.64 11.75
N VAL A 265 11.16 -5.69 12.55
CA VAL A 265 11.74 -6.97 12.10
C VAL A 265 10.94 -7.57 10.95
N ALA A 266 9.61 -7.58 11.04
CA ALA A 266 8.74 -8.13 10.00
C ALA A 266 8.86 -7.36 8.68
N ILE A 267 8.71 -6.03 8.73
CA ILE A 267 8.71 -5.18 7.53
C ILE A 267 10.10 -5.11 6.90
N VAL A 268 11.17 -4.96 7.68
CA VAL A 268 12.55 -4.97 7.17
C VAL A 268 12.90 -6.34 6.57
N GLY A 269 12.44 -7.44 7.17
CA GLY A 269 12.60 -8.78 6.62
C GLY A 269 11.96 -8.92 5.23
N ILE A 270 10.70 -8.49 5.09
CA ILE A 270 9.99 -8.50 3.81
C ILE A 270 10.67 -7.57 2.80
N TRP A 271 11.08 -6.37 3.22
CA TRP A 271 11.80 -5.41 2.37
C TRP A 271 13.11 -5.98 1.83
N LEU A 272 13.90 -6.65 2.67
CA LEU A 272 15.12 -7.34 2.25
C LEU A 272 14.81 -8.50 1.29
N ALA A 273 13.80 -9.31 1.63
CA ALA A 273 13.43 -10.47 0.82
C ALA A 273 12.98 -10.07 -0.59
N LEU A 274 12.08 -9.08 -0.69
CA LEU A 274 11.58 -8.57 -1.96
C LEU A 274 12.64 -7.77 -2.72
N GLY A 275 13.45 -6.96 -2.03
CA GLY A 275 14.53 -6.19 -2.65
C GLY A 275 15.60 -7.07 -3.30
N VAL A 276 15.99 -8.16 -2.63
CA VAL A 276 16.94 -9.13 -3.18
C VAL A 276 16.34 -9.93 -4.35
N ARG A 277 15.05 -10.29 -4.28
CA ARG A 277 14.39 -11.13 -5.31
C ARG A 277 13.98 -10.35 -6.56
N SER A 278 13.46 -9.15 -6.41
CA SER A 278 12.98 -8.31 -7.51
C SER A 278 14.06 -7.40 -8.08
N GLY A 279 15.13 -7.13 -7.33
CA GLY A 279 16.15 -6.15 -7.69
C GLY A 279 15.66 -4.69 -7.65
N ILE A 280 14.49 -4.45 -7.06
CA ILE A 280 13.86 -3.14 -6.84
C ILE A 280 13.77 -2.91 -5.33
N TRP A 281 14.33 -1.79 -4.86
CA TRP A 281 14.37 -1.45 -3.45
C TRP A 281 13.38 -0.32 -3.15
N ALA A 282 12.17 -0.69 -2.71
CA ALA A 282 11.11 0.28 -2.39
C ALA A 282 11.27 0.79 -0.95
N SER A 283 11.65 2.06 -0.78
CA SER A 283 11.86 2.64 0.57
C SER A 283 10.54 3.01 1.27
N SER A 284 9.48 3.22 0.49
CA SER A 284 8.09 3.41 0.93
C SER A 284 7.60 2.32 1.87
N LEU A 285 8.05 1.08 1.67
CA LEU A 285 7.69 -0.04 2.54
C LEU A 285 8.14 0.20 3.99
N LEU A 286 9.30 0.85 4.21
CA LEU A 286 9.80 1.17 5.56
C LEU A 286 8.95 2.25 6.26
N LEU A 287 8.33 3.16 5.50
CA LEU A 287 7.41 4.17 6.05
C LEU A 287 6.10 3.56 6.58
N THR A 288 5.80 2.30 6.23
CA THR A 288 4.66 1.56 6.76
C THR A 288 4.85 1.22 8.25
N ILE A 289 6.09 1.12 8.74
CA ILE A 289 6.41 0.80 10.15
C ILE A 289 5.77 1.79 11.14
N PRO A 290 6.04 3.11 11.06
CA PRO A 290 5.43 4.08 11.97
C PRO A 290 3.91 4.16 11.81
N VAL A 291 3.37 3.97 10.60
CA VAL A 291 1.92 4.03 10.36
C VAL A 291 1.21 2.85 11.01
N LEU A 292 1.70 1.61 10.84
CA LEU A 292 1.14 0.43 11.50
C LEU A 292 1.30 0.51 13.03
N THR A 293 2.40 1.08 13.51
CA THR A 293 2.61 1.29 14.95
C THR A 293 1.60 2.32 15.50
N PHE A 294 1.35 3.40 14.77
CA PHE A 294 0.36 4.39 15.16
C PHE A 294 -1.07 3.83 15.11
N TYR A 295 -1.38 3.00 14.11
CA TYR A 295 -2.63 2.25 14.04
C TYR A 295 -2.83 1.38 15.28
N PHE A 296 -1.80 0.60 15.65
CA PHE A 296 -1.82 -0.23 16.83
C PHE A 296 -1.98 0.60 18.12
N ALA A 297 -1.35 1.77 18.21
CA ALA A 297 -1.47 2.66 19.36
C ALA A 297 -2.93 3.05 19.66
N ILE A 298 -3.74 3.32 18.62
CA ILE A 298 -5.17 3.63 18.76
C ILE A 298 -5.91 2.47 19.42
N LEU A 299 -5.77 1.25 18.90
CA LEU A 299 -6.44 0.07 19.45
C LEU A 299 -5.91 -0.33 20.82
N TYR A 300 -4.60 -0.16 21.04
CA TYR A 300 -3.98 -0.47 22.31
C TYR A 300 -4.46 0.48 23.41
N SER A 301 -4.73 1.76 23.11
CA SER A 301 -5.32 2.69 24.09
C SER A 301 -6.68 2.20 24.62
N VAL A 302 -7.50 1.62 23.75
CA VAL A 302 -8.78 0.98 24.10
C VAL A 302 -8.54 -0.27 24.95
N SER A 303 -7.62 -1.13 24.52
CA SER A 303 -7.24 -2.34 25.28
C SER A 303 -6.76 -1.97 26.70
N VAL A 304 -5.92 -0.96 26.86
CA VAL A 304 -5.45 -0.50 28.17
C VAL A 304 -6.59 -0.03 29.05
N LEU A 305 -7.51 0.79 28.53
CA LEU A 305 -8.68 1.27 29.28
C LEU A 305 -9.54 0.10 29.79
N PHE A 306 -9.91 -0.82 28.91
CA PHE A 306 -10.76 -1.95 29.28
C PHE A 306 -10.02 -2.99 30.12
N GLY A 307 -8.71 -3.16 29.95
CA GLY A 307 -7.87 -3.96 30.83
C GLY A 307 -7.89 -3.45 32.27
N VAL A 308 -7.85 -2.13 32.48
CA VAL A 308 -7.98 -1.50 33.82
C VAL A 308 -9.39 -1.64 34.39
N LEU A 309 -10.42 -1.44 33.55
CA LEU A 309 -11.82 -1.50 33.98
C LEU A 309 -12.26 -2.90 34.37
N THR A 310 -11.95 -3.89 33.52
CA THR A 310 -12.46 -5.26 33.64
C THR A 310 -11.55 -6.19 34.42
N ARG A 311 -10.25 -5.86 34.55
CA ARG A 311 -9.21 -6.71 35.15
C ARG A 311 -9.11 -8.10 34.52
N SER A 312 -9.59 -8.25 33.27
CA SER A 312 -9.60 -9.53 32.55
C SER A 312 -8.94 -9.37 31.17
N PRO A 313 -7.89 -10.15 30.85
CA PRO A 313 -7.28 -10.17 29.51
C PRO A 313 -8.29 -10.48 28.42
N VAL A 314 -9.18 -11.46 28.65
CA VAL A 314 -10.15 -11.90 27.66
C VAL A 314 -11.15 -10.79 27.33
N ALA A 315 -11.64 -10.07 28.34
CA ALA A 315 -12.55 -8.95 28.12
C ALA A 315 -11.86 -7.81 27.35
N SER A 316 -10.59 -7.52 27.66
CA SER A 316 -9.78 -6.55 26.93
C SER A 316 -9.69 -6.90 25.44
N ILE A 317 -9.34 -8.15 25.12
CA ILE A 317 -9.24 -8.64 23.73
C ILE A 317 -10.58 -8.48 23.00
N LEU A 318 -11.66 -9.01 23.57
CA LEU A 318 -12.97 -9.02 22.92
C LEU A 318 -13.48 -7.61 22.65
N ILE A 319 -13.33 -6.70 23.62
CA ILE A 319 -13.79 -5.31 23.46
C ILE A 319 -12.93 -4.57 22.44
N THR A 320 -11.60 -4.75 22.46
CA THR A 320 -10.73 -4.15 21.45
C THR A 320 -11.06 -4.65 20.05
N CYS A 321 -11.28 -5.95 19.87
CA CYS A 321 -11.71 -6.51 18.58
C CYS A 321 -13.08 -5.97 18.14
N PHE A 322 -14.03 -5.82 19.07
CA PHE A 322 -15.34 -5.25 18.77
C PHE A 322 -15.24 -3.77 18.36
N VAL A 323 -14.50 -2.96 19.11
CA VAL A 323 -14.27 -1.54 18.77
C VAL A 323 -13.55 -1.43 17.43
N TRP A 324 -12.54 -2.27 17.19
CA TRP A 324 -11.85 -2.32 15.91
C TRP A 324 -12.80 -2.64 14.74
N PHE A 325 -13.67 -3.64 14.89
CA PHE A 325 -14.69 -3.97 13.90
C PHE A 325 -15.67 -2.82 13.65
N LEU A 326 -16.13 -2.14 14.70
CA LEU A 326 -17.00 -0.95 14.56
C LEU A 326 -16.31 0.18 13.79
N LEU A 327 -15.04 0.48 14.13
CA LEU A 327 -14.25 1.49 13.41
C LEU A 327 -14.08 1.13 11.94
N PHE A 328 -13.86 -0.15 11.64
CA PHE A 328 -13.78 -0.65 10.28
C PHE A 328 -15.09 -0.46 9.52
N VAL A 329 -16.23 -0.88 10.09
CA VAL A 329 -17.56 -0.73 9.46
C VAL A 329 -17.89 0.73 9.18
N VAL A 330 -17.65 1.62 10.15
CA VAL A 330 -17.87 3.06 9.97
C VAL A 330 -16.95 3.61 8.87
N GLY A 331 -15.67 3.23 8.87
CA GLY A 331 -14.71 3.67 7.87
C GLY A 331 -15.06 3.22 6.45
N VAL A 332 -15.46 1.95 6.28
CA VAL A 332 -15.90 1.42 4.97
C VAL A 332 -17.18 2.10 4.50
N THR A 333 -18.16 2.25 5.39
CA THR A 333 -19.43 2.90 5.06
C THR A 333 -19.21 4.35 4.65
N HIS A 334 -18.37 5.09 5.37
CA HIS A 334 -18.00 6.46 5.03
C HIS A 334 -17.36 6.56 3.64
N GLN A 335 -16.37 5.72 3.34
CA GLN A 335 -15.71 5.73 2.04
C GLN A 335 -16.68 5.40 0.89
N PHE A 336 -17.58 4.44 1.11
CA PHE A 336 -18.56 4.04 0.10
C PHE A 336 -19.54 5.19 -0.19
N LEU A 337 -20.10 5.81 0.85
CA LEU A 337 -21.02 6.94 0.71
C LEU A 337 -20.35 8.18 0.08
N GLU A 338 -19.08 8.45 0.42
CA GLU A 338 -18.34 9.54 -0.20
C GLU A 338 -18.07 9.30 -1.69
N LEU A 339 -17.82 8.05 -2.08
CA LEU A 339 -17.61 7.68 -3.48
C LEU A 339 -18.90 7.85 -4.28
N GLU A 340 -20.03 7.35 -3.78
CA GLU A 340 -21.33 7.54 -4.41
C GLU A 340 -21.65 9.02 -4.61
N ARG A 341 -21.42 9.84 -3.57
CA ARG A 341 -21.63 11.28 -3.63
C ARG A 341 -20.73 11.96 -4.67
N LYS A 342 -19.47 11.56 -4.79
CA LYS A 342 -18.56 12.11 -5.81
C LYS A 342 -19.02 11.79 -7.22
N ILE A 343 -19.40 10.54 -7.47
CA ILE A 343 -19.93 10.10 -8.77
C ILE A 343 -21.21 10.87 -9.10
N GLU A 344 -22.09 11.06 -8.13
CA GLU A 344 -23.32 11.84 -8.31
C GLU A 344 -23.01 13.31 -8.62
N LEU A 345 -22.05 13.93 -7.90
CA LEU A 345 -21.63 15.30 -8.16
C LEU A 345 -21.00 15.48 -9.54
N GLU A 346 -20.19 14.53 -9.99
CA GLU A 346 -19.61 14.54 -11.34
C GLU A 346 -20.70 14.41 -12.41
N ARG A 347 -21.68 13.52 -12.21
CA ARG A 347 -22.84 13.38 -13.10
C ARG A 347 -23.70 14.64 -13.12
N ALA A 348 -23.99 15.20 -11.95
CA ALA A 348 -24.76 16.44 -11.81
C ALA A 348 -24.06 17.62 -12.49
N ARG A 349 -22.73 17.72 -12.37
CA ARG A 349 -21.91 18.71 -13.11
C ARG A 349 -21.96 18.48 -14.62
N ALA A 350 -21.85 17.22 -15.07
CA ALA A 350 -21.92 16.89 -16.49
C ALA A 350 -23.31 17.18 -17.10
N GLU A 351 -24.36 16.99 -16.32
CA GLU A 351 -25.75 17.21 -16.73
C GLU A 351 -26.28 18.62 -16.39
N ASN A 352 -25.45 19.52 -15.84
CA ASN A 352 -25.86 20.84 -15.32
C ASN A 352 -27.10 20.77 -14.39
N ARG A 353 -27.24 19.67 -13.63
CA ARG A 353 -28.32 19.43 -12.68
C ARG A 353 -27.87 19.85 -11.28
N GLN A 354 -28.81 20.30 -10.45
CA GLN A 354 -28.55 20.46 -9.01
C GLN A 354 -28.37 19.09 -8.35
N PRO A 355 -27.33 18.87 -7.52
CA PRO A 355 -27.13 17.60 -6.83
C PRO A 355 -28.30 17.31 -5.88
N GLU A 356 -28.65 16.02 -5.69
CA GLU A 356 -29.78 15.67 -4.82
C GLU A 356 -29.51 16.07 -3.37
N GLU A 357 -30.58 16.40 -2.63
CA GLU A 357 -30.47 16.70 -1.21
C GLU A 357 -29.97 15.47 -0.45
N GLU A 358 -28.96 15.70 0.38
CA GLU A 358 -28.30 14.61 1.07
C GLU A 358 -29.20 13.98 2.13
N HIS A 359 -29.45 12.68 2.03
CA HIS A 359 -30.21 11.91 3.00
C HIS A 359 -29.63 12.02 4.42
N TRP A 360 -30.46 11.76 5.45
CA TRP A 360 -30.03 11.89 6.85
C TRP A 360 -28.92 10.89 7.23
N PHE A 361 -28.91 9.69 6.63
CA PHE A 361 -27.98 8.62 6.96
C PHE A 361 -26.51 8.99 6.64
N PRO A 362 -26.16 9.47 5.44
CA PRO A 362 -24.81 9.98 5.14
C PRO A 362 -24.34 11.13 6.06
N ARG A 363 -25.25 12.00 6.49
CA ARG A 363 -24.92 13.07 7.45
C ARG A 363 -24.53 12.51 8.82
N VAL A 364 -25.27 11.52 9.32
CA VAL A 364 -24.97 10.86 10.61
C VAL A 364 -23.65 10.11 10.53
N VAL A 365 -23.42 9.34 9.47
CA VAL A 365 -22.17 8.59 9.28
C VAL A 365 -20.96 9.54 9.25
N ARG A 366 -21.05 10.69 8.57
CA ARG A 366 -19.99 11.71 8.59
C ARG A 366 -19.79 12.35 9.96
N GLY A 367 -20.88 12.64 10.68
CA GLY A 367 -20.80 13.14 12.06
C GLY A 367 -20.06 12.18 12.99
N VAL A 368 -20.39 10.89 12.91
CA VAL A 368 -19.75 9.82 13.70
C VAL A 368 -18.28 9.63 13.27
N HIS A 369 -18.02 9.61 11.96
CA HIS A 369 -16.66 9.47 11.41
C HIS A 369 -15.75 10.66 11.78
N LYS A 370 -16.30 11.86 11.99
CA LYS A 370 -15.53 13.03 12.40
C LYS A 370 -14.96 12.93 13.82
N VAL A 371 -15.67 12.23 14.71
CA VAL A 371 -15.28 12.10 16.13
C VAL A 371 -14.45 10.84 16.36
N LEU A 372 -14.68 9.79 15.59
CA LEU A 372 -13.97 8.53 15.72
C LEU A 372 -12.54 8.61 15.14
N PRO A 373 -11.58 7.85 15.70
CA PRO A 373 -10.25 7.76 15.14
C PRO A 373 -10.31 7.19 13.72
N ARG A 374 -9.69 7.90 12.77
CA ARG A 374 -9.76 7.58 11.34
C ARG A 374 -8.74 6.50 10.96
N THR A 375 -8.94 5.29 11.49
CA THR A 375 -8.04 4.15 11.28
C THR A 375 -7.87 3.78 9.81
N ARG A 376 -8.90 4.00 8.98
CA ARG A 376 -8.88 3.70 7.54
C ARG A 376 -8.03 4.70 6.74
N ASP A 377 -7.95 5.96 7.16
CA ASP A 377 -7.09 6.96 6.51
C ASP A 377 -5.62 6.54 6.56
N LEU A 378 -5.18 5.91 7.67
CA LEU A 378 -3.83 5.36 7.78
C LEU A 378 -3.56 4.24 6.77
N SER A 379 -4.55 3.37 6.51
CA SER A 379 -4.40 2.32 5.49
C SER A 379 -4.31 2.90 4.08
N VAL A 380 -5.10 3.95 3.79
CA VAL A 380 -5.04 4.69 2.52
C VAL A 380 -3.69 5.40 2.39
N LEU A 381 -3.14 5.96 3.47
CA LEU A 381 -1.81 6.58 3.46
C LEU A 381 -0.73 5.59 3.03
N ASN A 382 -0.71 4.40 3.64
CA ASN A 382 0.26 3.36 3.29
C ASN A 382 0.13 2.94 1.83
N ASP A 383 -1.10 2.75 1.36
CA ASP A 383 -1.35 2.38 -0.03
C ASP A 383 -0.87 3.47 -1.01
N LEU A 384 -1.15 4.74 -0.73
CA LEU A 384 -0.69 5.88 -1.53
C LEU A 384 0.84 5.99 -1.55
N ILE A 385 1.49 5.76 -0.41
CA ILE A 385 2.96 5.81 -0.28
C ILE A 385 3.61 4.71 -1.15
N LEU A 386 3.12 3.46 -1.07
CA LEU A 386 3.61 2.37 -1.92
C LEU A 386 3.31 2.62 -3.40
N ARG A 387 2.08 3.04 -3.71
CA ARG A 387 1.62 3.29 -5.08
C ARG A 387 2.46 4.35 -5.78
N ARG A 388 2.86 5.41 -5.08
CA ARG A 388 3.69 6.49 -5.65
C ARG A 388 5.08 6.04 -6.06
N GLU A 389 5.67 5.09 -5.35
CA GLU A 389 7.02 4.58 -5.65
C GLU A 389 7.00 3.43 -6.65
N LEU A 390 5.98 2.56 -6.60
CA LEU A 390 5.95 1.32 -7.36
C LEU A 390 5.15 1.39 -8.67
N MET A 391 4.20 2.32 -8.83
CA MET A 391 3.36 2.41 -10.04
C MET A 391 3.72 3.60 -10.94
N THR A 392 3.69 3.38 -12.26
CA THR A 392 3.97 4.40 -13.29
C THR A 392 2.75 5.30 -13.55
N ALA A 393 2.98 6.55 -13.98
CA ALA A 393 1.96 7.61 -14.12
C ALA A 393 0.68 7.24 -14.90
N ASN A 394 0.67 6.32 -15.89
CA ASN A 394 -0.57 5.92 -16.58
C ASN A 394 -1.36 4.76 -15.92
N GLN A 395 -0.74 3.98 -15.02
CA GLN A 395 -1.48 3.14 -14.05
C GLN A 395 -2.17 4.00 -12.97
N VAL A 396 -1.79 5.28 -12.91
CA VAL A 396 -2.40 6.34 -12.12
C VAL A 396 -3.27 7.26 -12.99
N ALA A 397 -3.07 7.37 -14.31
CA ALA A 397 -3.84 8.27 -15.19
C ALA A 397 -5.26 7.79 -15.50
N GLY A 398 -5.54 6.49 -15.37
CA GLY A 398 -6.94 6.01 -15.25
C GLY A 398 -7.54 6.32 -13.87
N THR A 399 -6.74 6.82 -12.95
CA THR A 399 -7.07 7.14 -11.56
C THR A 399 -6.65 8.57 -11.27
N GLU A 400 -7.12 9.53 -12.08
CA GLU A 400 -7.43 10.88 -11.56
C GLU A 400 -8.55 10.77 -10.51
N LEU A 401 -8.42 9.88 -9.52
CA LEU A 401 -8.83 10.24 -8.19
C LEU A 401 -7.83 11.31 -7.80
N GLU A 402 -8.14 12.55 -8.21
CA GLU A 402 -7.78 13.74 -7.47
C GLU A 402 -7.64 13.29 -6.02
N THR A 403 -6.40 13.35 -5.55
CA THR A 403 -6.02 13.21 -4.16
C THR A 403 -7.21 13.64 -3.33
N VAL A 404 -7.96 12.69 -2.77
CA VAL A 404 -8.98 13.05 -1.80
C VAL A 404 -8.18 13.88 -0.81
N ALA A 405 -8.47 15.18 -0.74
CA ALA A 405 -7.70 16.13 0.04
C ALA A 405 -7.95 15.79 1.50
N PHE A 406 -7.32 14.70 1.95
CA PHE A 406 -7.37 14.22 3.30
C PHE A 406 -6.57 15.22 4.09
N ASP A 407 -7.25 15.91 5.00
CA ASP A 407 -6.55 16.72 5.99
C ASP A 407 -5.87 15.77 6.98
N TRP A 408 -4.65 15.38 6.66
CA TRP A 408 -3.82 14.51 7.49
C TRP A 408 -3.63 15.07 8.90
N LYS A 409 -3.67 16.40 9.06
CA LYS A 409 -3.56 17.03 10.37
C LYS A 409 -4.81 16.77 11.20
N GLU A 410 -5.99 16.85 10.59
CA GLU A 410 -7.25 16.51 11.26
C GLU A 410 -7.29 15.01 11.62
N SER A 411 -6.91 14.13 10.69
CA SER A 411 -6.93 12.67 10.90
C SER A 411 -5.99 12.23 12.03
N LEU A 412 -4.74 12.71 12.03
CA LEU A 412 -3.77 12.47 13.10
C LEU A 412 -4.20 13.13 14.41
N GLY A 413 -4.75 14.35 14.35
CA GLY A 413 -5.22 15.10 15.51
C GLY A 413 -6.37 14.40 16.24
N VAL A 414 -7.40 13.96 15.52
CA VAL A 414 -8.53 13.20 16.08
C VAL A 414 -8.06 11.88 16.68
N SER A 415 -7.16 11.18 15.99
CA SER A 415 -6.61 9.91 16.48
C SER A 415 -5.76 10.07 17.74
N LEU A 416 -4.93 11.13 17.81
CA LEU A 416 -4.16 11.47 19.02
C LEU A 416 -5.06 11.91 20.17
N ALA A 417 -6.08 12.73 19.89
CA ALA A 417 -7.06 13.14 20.89
C ALA A 417 -7.82 11.93 21.46
N PHE A 418 -8.21 10.99 20.59
CA PHE A 418 -8.83 9.74 21.01
C PHE A 418 -7.92 8.91 21.94
N ILE A 419 -6.65 8.73 21.57
CA ILE A 419 -5.66 8.06 22.43
C ILE A 419 -5.53 8.77 23.78
N ALA A 420 -5.42 10.10 23.77
CA ALA A 420 -5.29 10.91 24.99
C ALA A 420 -6.52 10.79 25.90
N VAL A 421 -7.73 10.78 25.33
CA VAL A 421 -8.98 10.57 26.07
C VAL A 421 -9.02 9.17 26.68
N MET A 422 -8.74 8.13 25.90
CA MET A 422 -8.77 6.74 26.38
C MET A 422 -7.73 6.50 27.49
N LEU A 423 -6.50 6.99 27.31
CA LEU A 423 -5.47 6.90 28.33
C LEU A 423 -5.78 7.79 29.54
N GLY A 424 -6.35 8.97 29.35
CA GLY A 424 -6.77 9.87 30.42
C GLY A 424 -7.83 9.22 31.31
N LEU A 425 -8.85 8.60 30.71
CA LEU A 425 -9.87 7.82 31.42
C LEU A 425 -9.27 6.62 32.15
N ALA A 426 -8.32 5.92 31.54
CA ALA A 426 -7.64 4.79 32.16
C ALA A 426 -6.81 5.23 33.37
N CYS A 427 -6.05 6.32 33.25
CA CYS A 427 -5.27 6.93 34.32
C CYS A 427 -6.15 7.41 35.47
N TRP A 428 -7.25 8.11 35.17
CA TRP A 428 -8.21 8.57 36.16
C TRP A 428 -8.81 7.39 36.94
N ARG A 429 -9.27 6.36 36.21
CA ARG A 429 -9.84 5.14 36.80
C ARG A 429 -8.84 4.37 37.67
N PHE A 430 -7.57 4.36 37.26
CA PHE A 430 -6.49 3.72 37.99
C PHE A 430 -6.10 4.48 39.26
N SER A 431 -6.20 5.82 39.23
CA SER A 431 -5.97 6.65 40.41
C SER A 431 -7.13 6.63 41.41
N ALA A 432 -8.37 6.49 40.94
CA ALA A 432 -9.57 6.62 41.78
C ALA A 432 -9.99 5.33 42.49
N LYS A 433 -9.54 4.14 42.03
CA LYS A 433 -9.74 2.88 42.77
C LYS A 433 -8.48 2.56 43.56
N ASP A 434 -8.69 2.05 44.76
CA ASP A 434 -7.71 1.18 45.39
C ASP A 434 -7.77 -0.21 44.74
N TYR A 435 -6.61 -0.67 44.32
CA TYR A 435 -6.41 -1.94 43.61
C TYR A 435 -5.80 -2.95 44.55
#